data_AF-A0A9C8L704-F1
#
_entry.id   AF-A0A9C8L704-F1
#
_cell.length_a   1.000
_cell.length_b   1.000
_cell.length_c   1.000
_cell.angle_alpha   90.00
_cell.angle_beta   90.00
_cell.angle_gamma   90.00
#
_symmetry.space_group_name_H-M   'P 1'
#
loop_
_entity.id
_entity.type
_entity.pdbx_description
1 polymer ?
#
loop_
_entity_poly.entity_id
_entity_poly.type
_entity_poly.pdbx_seq_one_letter_code
_entity_poly.pdbx_strand_id
1 'polypeptide(L)'
;MKLKSFEFSLRELSGAMGDFGTLFPLSVGYIVVCGMNPAGFLVMMGLANIVTGLVYRLPLPIEPMKVIAVMAIAQAWSPSLVYAAGFTMGLVWLLFSAIGIVDWIARHTPDCIVRGIQVSLAALLLLQALRMAATGWLWGAVALVLIVLLRDKRHAPAGLVLMALGLGIAFFRGDLHGLAPPGLQWPPLTRFTLAEMWDALLRAGLAQIPLTAANAVIATAALVRVYWPGRPVAERELALNQGIMNVIIPFFGGFPLCHGAGGLAGQYAFGARTGGANILEGGIEVALGLFLSASIAQIFSAFPQAIIGAMLGYVGLQLLKGVKSLPLNYDLIFVAITVLVSVSSNMALGYLAGMATYHATRRWRK
;
A
#
# COMPACT_ATOMS: atom_id res chain seq x y z
N MET A 1 -14.76 -21.45 -0.83
CA MET A 1 -15.70 -21.52 0.30
C MET A 1 -16.21 -20.12 0.63
N LYS A 2 -17.53 -19.91 0.83
CA LYS A 2 -18.07 -18.65 1.35
C LYS A 2 -18.53 -18.87 2.79
N LEU A 3 -18.08 -18.04 3.71
CA LEU A 3 -18.45 -18.06 5.13
C LEU A 3 -18.99 -16.68 5.52
N LYS A 4 -20.32 -16.55 5.64
CA LYS A 4 -20.98 -15.26 5.90
C LYS A 4 -20.53 -14.17 4.90
N SER A 5 -19.89 -13.11 5.38
CA SER A 5 -19.34 -12.00 4.59
C SER A 5 -17.99 -12.29 3.94
N PHE A 6 -17.36 -13.44 4.24
CA PHE A 6 -16.04 -13.81 3.77
C PHE A 6 -16.11 -14.80 2.60
N GLU A 7 -15.23 -14.63 1.63
CA GLU A 7 -14.98 -15.61 0.57
C GLU A 7 -13.52 -16.06 0.65
N PHE A 8 -13.30 -17.37 0.56
CA PHE A 8 -11.99 -18.00 0.45
C PHE A 8 -11.99 -18.77 -0.88
N SER A 9 -11.47 -18.13 -1.92
CA SER A 9 -11.42 -18.68 -3.27
C SER A 9 -10.11 -18.30 -3.95
N LEU A 10 -9.78 -18.97 -5.06
CA LEU A 10 -8.60 -18.61 -5.86
C LEU A 10 -8.66 -17.14 -6.31
N ARG A 11 -9.87 -16.60 -6.50
CA ARG A 11 -10.06 -15.19 -6.85
C ARG A 11 -9.67 -14.26 -5.70
N GLU A 12 -10.08 -14.57 -4.48
CA GLU A 12 -9.69 -13.78 -3.29
C GLU A 12 -8.20 -13.93 -3.00
N LEU A 13 -7.64 -15.13 -3.20
CA LEU A 13 -6.21 -15.37 -3.07
C LEU A 13 -5.40 -14.61 -4.14
N SER A 14 -5.85 -14.58 -5.39
CA SER A 14 -5.25 -13.74 -6.44
C SER A 14 -5.32 -12.26 -6.09
N GLY A 15 -6.47 -11.81 -5.57
CA GLY A 15 -6.66 -10.46 -5.08
C GLY A 15 -5.69 -10.11 -3.95
N ALA A 16 -5.48 -11.02 -3.00
CA ALA A 16 -4.51 -10.87 -1.90
C ALA A 16 -3.05 -10.68 -2.39
N MET A 17 -2.72 -11.04 -3.64
CA MET A 17 -1.39 -10.81 -4.22
C MET A 17 -1.30 -9.47 -4.98
N GLY A 18 -2.41 -8.73 -5.08
CA GLY A 18 -2.54 -7.56 -5.96
C GLY A 18 -1.78 -6.31 -5.48
N ASP A 19 -1.49 -6.25 -4.18
CA ASP A 19 -0.71 -5.21 -3.49
C ASP A 19 0.76 -5.61 -3.28
N PHE A 20 1.14 -6.86 -3.55
CA PHE A 20 2.54 -7.30 -3.44
C PHE A 20 3.49 -6.47 -4.31
N GLY A 21 2.97 -5.88 -5.40
CA GLY A 21 3.75 -5.03 -6.27
C GLY A 21 4.24 -3.73 -5.63
N THR A 22 3.53 -3.19 -4.65
CA THR A 22 3.98 -2.05 -3.85
C THR A 22 4.73 -2.49 -2.58
N LEU A 23 4.40 -3.68 -2.06
CA LEU A 23 5.01 -4.26 -0.87
C LEU A 23 6.48 -4.66 -1.06
N PHE A 24 6.79 -5.41 -2.13
CA PHE A 24 8.10 -6.07 -2.27
C PHE A 24 9.28 -5.09 -2.27
N PRO A 25 9.30 -4.02 -3.09
CA PRO A 25 10.46 -3.14 -3.16
C PRO A 25 10.78 -2.46 -1.84
N LEU A 26 9.76 -1.99 -1.12
CA LEU A 26 9.92 -1.32 0.17
C LEU A 26 10.33 -2.30 1.28
N SER A 27 9.76 -3.50 1.28
CA SER A 27 10.11 -4.55 2.25
C SER A 27 11.55 -5.00 2.10
N VAL A 28 12.00 -5.25 0.87
CA VAL A 28 13.40 -5.58 0.57
C VAL A 28 14.32 -4.44 1.00
N GLY A 29 13.98 -3.20 0.68
CA GLY A 29 14.77 -2.03 1.08
C GLY A 29 14.93 -1.93 2.60
N TYR A 30 13.85 -2.08 3.36
CA TYR A 30 13.92 -2.09 4.83
C TYR A 30 14.77 -3.22 5.40
N ILE A 31 14.63 -4.44 4.86
CA ILE A 31 15.37 -5.60 5.37
C ILE A 31 16.86 -5.47 5.04
N VAL A 32 17.18 -5.20 3.77
CA VAL A 32 18.56 -5.23 3.27
C VAL A 32 19.34 -3.98 3.66
N VAL A 33 18.72 -2.79 3.62
CA VAL A 33 19.42 -1.52 3.84
C VAL A 33 19.32 -1.08 5.30
N CYS A 34 18.14 -1.18 5.92
CA CYS A 34 17.93 -0.76 7.30
C CYS A 34 18.18 -1.90 8.32
N GLY A 35 18.44 -3.13 7.87
CA GLY A 35 18.70 -4.28 8.76
C GLY A 35 17.46 -4.72 9.56
N MET A 36 16.26 -4.47 9.04
CA MET A 36 15.01 -4.80 9.71
C MET A 36 14.81 -6.33 9.78
N ASN A 37 14.22 -6.81 10.88
CA ASN A 37 13.97 -8.24 11.07
C ASN A 37 12.77 -8.71 10.20
N PRO A 38 12.96 -9.67 9.27
CA PRO A 38 11.88 -10.11 8.39
C PRO A 38 10.73 -10.84 9.09
N ALA A 39 11.02 -11.55 10.20
CA ALA A 39 9.99 -12.24 10.97
C ALA A 39 9.06 -11.24 11.67
N GLY A 40 9.64 -10.24 12.36
CA GLY A 40 8.88 -9.17 13.00
C GLY A 40 8.03 -8.40 12.00
N PHE A 41 8.60 -8.06 10.84
CA PHE A 41 7.88 -7.42 9.76
C PHE A 41 6.67 -8.24 9.30
N LEU A 42 6.90 -9.44 8.75
CA LEU A 42 5.85 -10.20 8.09
C LEU A 42 4.79 -10.72 9.07
N VAL A 43 5.19 -11.12 10.27
CA VAL A 43 4.21 -11.56 11.28
C VAL A 43 3.33 -10.39 11.72
N MET A 44 3.90 -9.22 12.00
CA MET A 44 3.08 -8.10 12.46
C MET A 44 2.21 -7.51 11.35
N MET A 45 2.71 -7.44 10.12
CA MET A 45 1.90 -7.06 8.96
C MET A 45 0.77 -8.08 8.73
N GLY A 46 1.08 -9.37 8.78
CA GLY A 46 0.08 -10.42 8.58
C GLY A 46 -1.00 -10.45 9.66
N LEU A 47 -0.63 -10.24 10.92
CA LEU A 47 -1.61 -10.08 12.01
C LEU A 47 -2.49 -8.83 11.80
N ALA A 48 -1.91 -7.71 11.39
CA ALA A 48 -2.66 -6.50 11.09
C ALA A 48 -3.62 -6.70 9.91
N ASN A 49 -3.19 -7.44 8.88
CA ASN A 49 -4.01 -7.82 7.73
C ASN A 49 -5.18 -8.69 8.16
N ILE A 50 -4.94 -9.76 8.95
CA ILE A 50 -6.01 -10.62 9.48
C ILE A 50 -7.02 -9.80 10.30
N VAL A 51 -6.55 -8.96 11.22
CA VAL A 51 -7.43 -8.12 12.05
C VAL A 51 -8.25 -7.16 11.19
N THR A 52 -7.63 -6.48 10.23
CA THR A 52 -8.32 -5.55 9.33
C THR A 52 -9.37 -6.28 8.49
N GLY A 53 -9.03 -7.46 7.94
CA GLY A 53 -9.96 -8.31 7.22
C GLY A 53 -11.17 -8.71 8.07
N LEU A 54 -10.96 -9.08 9.33
CA LEU A 54 -12.02 -9.47 10.27
C LEU A 54 -12.93 -8.29 10.67
N VAL A 55 -12.34 -7.12 10.94
CA VAL A 55 -13.05 -5.91 11.39
C VAL A 55 -13.89 -5.31 10.27
N TYR A 56 -13.26 -5.02 9.12
CA TYR A 56 -13.93 -4.30 8.04
C TYR A 56 -14.68 -5.22 7.07
N ARG A 57 -14.34 -6.51 7.02
CA ARG A 57 -14.99 -7.51 6.14
C ARG A 57 -14.90 -7.16 4.66
N LEU A 58 -13.98 -6.29 4.29
CA LEU A 58 -13.66 -5.83 2.95
C LEU A 58 -12.16 -6.02 2.71
N PRO A 59 -11.72 -6.14 1.45
CA PRO A 59 -10.31 -5.99 1.11
C PRO A 59 -9.86 -4.59 1.54
N LEU A 60 -8.87 -4.51 2.41
CA LEU A 60 -8.28 -3.26 2.92
C LEU A 60 -6.79 -3.50 3.17
N PRO A 61 -5.95 -3.32 2.15
CA PRO A 61 -4.55 -3.67 2.26
C PRO A 61 -3.82 -2.79 3.25
N ILE A 62 -2.73 -3.36 3.76
CA ILE A 62 -1.78 -2.70 4.62
C ILE A 62 -0.48 -2.61 3.84
N GLU A 63 0.16 -1.45 3.85
CA GLU A 63 1.37 -1.18 3.07
C GLU A 63 2.37 -0.39 3.92
N PRO A 64 3.69 -0.45 3.61
CA PRO A 64 4.67 0.41 4.25
C PRO A 64 4.40 1.90 3.99
N MET A 65 4.65 2.74 5.00
CA MET A 65 4.55 4.20 4.86
C MET A 65 5.63 4.73 3.90
N LYS A 66 5.23 5.09 2.67
CA LYS A 66 6.14 5.37 1.55
C LYS A 66 7.22 6.43 1.80
N VAL A 67 6.88 7.59 2.40
CA VAL A 67 7.88 8.66 2.63
C VAL A 67 8.88 8.22 3.69
N ILE A 68 8.41 7.61 4.78
CA ILE A 68 9.31 7.07 5.80
C ILE A 68 10.19 5.96 5.21
N ALA A 69 9.64 5.07 4.38
CA ALA A 69 10.40 4.01 3.73
C ALA A 69 11.51 4.57 2.83
N VAL A 70 11.16 5.51 1.95
CA VAL A 70 12.15 6.16 1.06
C VAL A 70 13.24 6.85 1.87
N MET A 71 12.88 7.62 2.90
CA MET A 71 13.86 8.33 3.73
C MET A 71 14.74 7.39 4.55
N ALA A 72 14.15 6.37 5.16
CA ALA A 72 14.88 5.38 5.96
C ALA A 72 15.86 4.58 5.11
N ILE A 73 15.45 4.15 3.92
CA ILE A 73 16.32 3.42 2.98
C ILE A 73 17.42 4.35 2.47
N ALA A 74 17.09 5.56 2.03
CA ALA A 74 18.06 6.51 1.48
C ALA A 74 19.13 6.93 2.50
N GLN A 75 18.78 6.99 3.78
CA GLN A 75 19.70 7.36 4.86
C GLN A 75 20.18 6.16 5.68
N ALA A 76 19.88 4.93 5.25
CA ALA A 76 20.20 3.69 5.97
C ALA A 76 19.92 3.77 7.49
N TRP A 77 18.69 4.16 7.85
CA TRP A 77 18.28 4.29 9.25
C TRP A 77 18.47 2.98 10.01
N SER A 78 18.80 3.10 11.30
CA SER A 78 18.81 1.95 12.21
C SER A 78 17.38 1.38 12.37
N PRO A 79 17.24 0.08 12.70
CA PRO A 79 15.94 -0.50 12.99
C PRO A 79 15.18 0.25 14.09
N SER A 80 15.87 0.68 15.15
CA SER A 80 15.29 1.43 16.27
C SER A 80 14.64 2.74 15.82
N LEU A 81 15.27 3.48 14.90
CA LEU A 81 14.72 4.72 14.37
C LEU A 81 13.49 4.46 13.47
N VAL A 82 13.49 3.36 12.70
CA VAL A 82 12.33 2.93 11.91
C VAL A 82 11.15 2.56 12.81
N TYR A 83 11.39 1.82 13.90
CA TYR A 83 10.37 1.50 14.90
C TYR A 83 9.83 2.76 15.58
N ALA A 84 10.72 3.69 15.96
CA ALA A 84 10.35 4.97 16.54
C ALA A 84 9.45 5.77 15.60
N ALA A 85 9.78 5.80 14.30
CA ALA A 85 8.96 6.43 13.28
C ALA A 85 7.55 5.84 13.24
N GLY A 86 7.42 4.51 13.30
CA GLY A 86 6.13 3.82 13.32
C GLY A 86 5.32 4.26 14.52
N PHE A 87 5.90 4.14 15.71
CA PHE A 87 5.24 4.49 16.96
C PHE A 87 4.81 5.96 16.99
N THR A 88 5.70 6.88 16.62
CA THR A 88 5.39 8.32 16.53
C THR A 88 4.23 8.58 15.58
N MET A 89 4.24 7.97 14.39
CA MET A 89 3.12 8.12 13.45
C MET A 89 1.83 7.53 14.01
N GLY A 90 1.91 6.40 14.73
CA GLY A 90 0.78 5.81 15.45
C GLY A 90 0.13 6.81 16.42
N LEU A 91 0.94 7.45 17.27
CA LEU A 91 0.46 8.49 18.20
C LEU A 91 -0.18 9.67 17.48
N VAL A 92 0.44 10.16 16.39
CA VAL A 92 -0.11 11.26 15.58
C VAL A 92 -1.49 10.89 15.03
N TRP A 93 -1.66 9.69 14.47
CA TRP A 93 -2.94 9.26 13.91
C TRP A 93 -4.01 9.00 14.96
N LEU A 94 -3.64 8.46 16.13
CA LEU A 94 -4.55 8.34 17.26
C LEU A 94 -5.02 9.70 17.75
N LEU A 95 -4.10 10.66 17.91
CA LEU A 95 -4.45 12.03 18.30
C LEU A 95 -5.37 12.68 17.26
N PHE A 96 -5.03 12.57 15.98
CA PHE A 96 -5.81 13.15 14.88
C PHE A 96 -7.21 12.55 14.80
N SER A 97 -7.33 11.23 15.00
CA SER A 97 -8.62 10.56 15.09
C SER A 97 -9.41 11.05 16.32
N ALA A 98 -8.78 11.15 17.49
CA ALA A 98 -9.43 11.59 18.73
C ALA A 98 -10.01 13.02 18.63
N ILE A 99 -9.23 13.97 18.13
CA ILE A 99 -9.63 15.39 18.03
C ILE A 99 -10.53 15.71 16.83
N GLY A 100 -10.79 14.73 15.94
CA GLY A 100 -11.67 14.91 14.78
C GLY A 100 -11.08 15.75 13.64
N ILE A 101 -9.76 15.95 13.60
CA ILE A 101 -9.11 16.69 12.50
C ILE A 101 -9.27 15.95 11.17
N VAL A 102 -9.30 14.62 11.20
CA VAL A 102 -9.51 13.79 10.01
C VAL A 102 -10.87 14.05 9.39
N ASP A 103 -11.92 14.09 10.21
CA ASP A 103 -13.29 14.42 9.78
C ASP A 103 -13.37 15.85 9.23
N TRP A 104 -12.61 16.78 9.83
CA TRP A 104 -12.52 18.15 9.35
C TRP A 104 -11.85 18.22 7.96
N ILE A 105 -10.70 17.57 7.78
CA ILE A 105 -9.97 17.53 6.50
C ILE A 105 -10.84 16.89 5.42
N ALA A 106 -11.45 15.74 5.70
CA ALA A 106 -12.29 15.02 4.76
C ALA A 106 -13.48 15.87 4.28
N ARG A 107 -14.18 16.55 5.21
CA ARG A 107 -15.32 17.42 4.88
C ARG A 107 -14.92 18.66 4.08
N HIS A 108 -13.70 19.17 4.26
CA HIS A 108 -13.22 20.33 3.51
C HIS A 108 -12.59 19.94 2.17
N THR A 109 -12.29 18.66 1.95
CA THR A 109 -11.70 18.18 0.70
C THR A 109 -12.78 18.03 -0.38
N PRO A 110 -12.77 18.85 -1.45
CA PRO A 110 -13.76 18.74 -2.52
C PRO A 110 -13.56 17.49 -3.37
N ASP A 111 -14.63 16.99 -3.97
CA ASP A 111 -14.60 15.81 -4.86
C ASP A 111 -13.61 15.95 -6.01
N CYS A 112 -13.41 17.15 -6.55
CA CYS A 112 -12.43 17.39 -7.61
C CYS A 112 -11.00 17.13 -7.15
N ILE A 113 -10.66 17.43 -5.89
CA ILE A 113 -9.35 17.15 -5.32
C ILE A 113 -9.19 15.64 -5.07
N VAL A 114 -10.23 14.96 -4.59
CA VAL A 114 -10.24 13.50 -4.44
C VAL A 114 -9.98 12.81 -5.78
N ARG A 115 -10.67 13.24 -6.85
CA ARG A 115 -10.46 12.73 -8.21
C ARG A 115 -9.05 13.05 -8.70
N GLY A 116 -8.54 14.26 -8.44
CA GLY A 116 -7.15 14.62 -8.70
C GLY A 116 -6.17 13.63 -8.07
N ILE A 117 -6.34 13.31 -6.78
CA ILE A 117 -5.51 12.32 -6.08
C ILE A 117 -5.60 10.94 -6.73
N GLN A 118 -6.80 10.49 -7.12
CA GLN A 118 -6.99 9.20 -7.79
C GLN A 118 -6.28 9.13 -9.16
N VAL A 119 -6.36 10.20 -9.97
CA VAL A 119 -5.63 10.30 -11.25
C VAL A 119 -4.14 10.35 -11.00
N SER A 120 -3.67 11.12 -10.02
CA SER A 120 -2.26 11.17 -9.62
C SER A 120 -1.73 9.79 -9.26
N LEU A 121 -2.47 9.05 -8.42
CA LEU A 121 -2.11 7.69 -8.01
C LEU A 121 -2.00 6.77 -9.23
N ALA A 122 -2.99 6.81 -10.12
CA ALA A 122 -2.96 6.00 -11.33
C ALA A 122 -1.76 6.34 -12.23
N ALA A 123 -1.46 7.63 -12.43
CA ALA A 123 -0.31 8.08 -13.20
C ALA A 123 1.01 7.64 -12.57
N LEU A 124 1.17 7.77 -11.26
CA LEU A 124 2.36 7.34 -10.53
C LEU A 124 2.57 5.82 -10.63
N LEU A 125 1.50 5.02 -10.52
CA LEU A 125 1.56 3.57 -10.72
C LEU A 125 1.97 3.20 -12.14
N LEU A 126 1.46 3.90 -13.16
CA LEU A 126 1.84 3.69 -14.56
C LEU A 126 3.31 4.07 -14.82
N LEU A 127 3.78 5.19 -14.27
CA LEU A 127 5.18 5.59 -14.38
C LEU A 127 6.12 4.57 -13.72
N GLN A 128 5.75 4.08 -12.53
CA GLN A 128 6.50 3.03 -11.85
C GLN A 128 6.47 1.72 -12.65
N ALA A 129 5.33 1.35 -13.20
CA ALA A 129 5.17 0.19 -14.06
C ALA A 129 6.11 0.21 -15.25
N LEU A 130 6.22 1.35 -15.95
CA LEU A 130 7.12 1.53 -17.08
C LEU A 130 8.59 1.38 -16.67
N ARG A 131 9.00 2.00 -15.56
CA ARG A 131 10.37 1.87 -15.03
C ARG A 131 10.73 0.43 -14.70
N MET A 132 9.82 -0.29 -14.05
CA MET A 132 10.04 -1.68 -13.67
C MET A 132 9.99 -2.62 -14.88
N ALA A 133 9.08 -2.39 -15.83
CA ALA A 133 9.01 -3.14 -17.08
C ALA A 133 10.28 -2.97 -17.92
N ALA A 134 10.95 -1.81 -17.87
CA ALA A 134 12.20 -1.57 -18.59
C ALA A 134 13.35 -2.51 -18.14
N THR A 135 13.29 -3.07 -16.93
CA THR A 135 14.27 -4.07 -16.44
C THR A 135 14.18 -5.42 -17.17
N GLY A 136 13.08 -5.69 -17.87
CA GLY A 136 12.82 -6.95 -18.55
C GLY A 136 11.57 -6.87 -19.41
N TRP A 137 11.62 -6.07 -20.48
CA TRP A 137 10.44 -5.69 -21.26
C TRP A 137 9.66 -6.89 -21.80
N LEU A 138 10.35 -7.98 -22.18
CA LEU A 138 9.71 -9.20 -22.66
C LEU A 138 8.83 -9.84 -21.57
N TRP A 139 9.35 -9.99 -20.35
CA TRP A 139 8.58 -10.54 -19.23
C TRP A 139 7.46 -9.60 -18.79
N GLY A 140 7.67 -8.29 -18.88
CA GLY A 140 6.60 -7.30 -18.68
C GLY A 140 5.47 -7.45 -19.70
N ALA A 141 5.80 -7.61 -20.99
CA ALA A 141 4.82 -7.83 -22.04
C ALA A 141 4.07 -9.16 -21.88
N VAL A 142 4.77 -10.26 -21.59
CA VAL A 142 4.17 -11.56 -21.29
C VAL A 142 3.22 -11.45 -20.11
N ALA A 143 3.63 -10.78 -19.02
CA ALA A 143 2.78 -10.57 -17.86
C ALA A 143 1.51 -9.77 -18.20
N LEU A 144 1.61 -8.69 -18.99
CA LEU A 144 0.44 -7.92 -19.45
C LEU A 144 -0.53 -8.77 -20.29
N VAL A 145 0.00 -9.60 -21.21
CA VAL A 145 -0.82 -10.52 -22.00
C VAL A 145 -1.54 -11.52 -21.10
N LEU A 146 -0.84 -12.14 -20.15
CA LEU A 146 -1.43 -13.06 -19.18
C LEU A 146 -2.51 -12.38 -18.34
N ILE A 147 -2.29 -11.14 -17.89
CA ILE A 147 -3.30 -10.36 -17.17
C ILE A 147 -4.57 -10.23 -17.99
N VAL A 148 -4.47 -9.81 -19.25
CA VAL A 148 -5.63 -9.60 -20.12
C VAL A 148 -6.37 -10.91 -20.39
N LEU A 149 -5.65 -12.01 -20.61
CA LEU A 149 -6.25 -13.33 -20.89
C LEU A 149 -6.90 -13.98 -19.66
N LEU A 150 -6.36 -13.72 -18.47
CA LEU A 150 -6.68 -14.47 -17.25
C LEU A 150 -7.47 -13.67 -16.20
N ARG A 151 -7.60 -12.35 -16.32
CA ARG A 151 -8.29 -11.50 -15.31
C ARG A 151 -9.72 -11.94 -14.98
N ASP A 152 -10.43 -12.53 -15.96
CA ASP A 152 -11.83 -12.95 -15.82
C ASP A 152 -11.95 -14.47 -15.57
N LYS A 153 -10.82 -15.20 -15.50
CA LYS A 153 -10.80 -16.66 -15.32
C LYS A 153 -10.87 -17.04 -13.84
N ARG A 154 -11.85 -17.88 -13.50
CA ARG A 154 -12.11 -18.30 -12.11
C ARG A 154 -11.10 -19.30 -11.55
N HIS A 155 -10.51 -20.14 -12.41
CA HIS A 155 -9.62 -21.25 -12.02
C HIS A 155 -8.13 -20.95 -12.15
N ALA A 156 -7.77 -19.95 -12.96
CA ALA A 156 -6.39 -19.50 -13.16
C ALA A 156 -6.35 -17.97 -13.12
N PRO A 157 -6.69 -17.35 -11.97
CA PRO A 157 -6.75 -15.91 -11.88
C PRO A 157 -5.35 -15.29 -12.02
N ALA A 158 -5.29 -14.15 -12.71
CA ALA A 158 -4.03 -13.56 -13.17
C ALA A 158 -2.97 -13.40 -12.07
N GLY A 159 -3.34 -12.91 -10.88
CA GLY A 159 -2.38 -12.65 -9.80
C GLY A 159 -1.61 -13.91 -9.36
N LEU A 160 -2.31 -15.05 -9.26
CA LEU A 160 -1.68 -16.33 -8.90
C LEU A 160 -0.74 -16.84 -9.99
N VAL A 161 -1.16 -16.75 -11.25
CA VAL A 161 -0.35 -17.21 -12.38
C VAL A 161 0.92 -16.36 -12.51
N LEU A 162 0.82 -15.04 -12.29
CA LEU A 162 1.99 -14.15 -12.32
C LEU A 162 2.94 -14.41 -11.15
N MET A 163 2.40 -14.69 -9.96
CA MET A 163 3.22 -15.03 -8.80
C MET A 163 3.98 -16.34 -9.03
N ALA A 164 3.30 -17.37 -9.53
CA ALA A 164 3.92 -18.64 -9.91
C ALA A 164 4.95 -18.46 -11.03
N LEU A 165 4.66 -17.63 -12.03
CA LEU A 165 5.59 -17.30 -13.11
C LEU A 165 6.85 -16.60 -12.58
N GLY A 166 6.70 -15.60 -11.71
CA GLY A 166 7.83 -14.87 -11.15
C GLY A 166 8.73 -15.74 -10.29
N LEU A 167 8.14 -16.58 -9.41
CA LEU A 167 8.90 -17.57 -8.64
C LEU A 167 9.56 -18.63 -9.54
N GLY A 168 8.87 -19.07 -10.59
CA GLY A 168 9.43 -19.99 -11.58
C GLY A 168 10.66 -19.40 -12.29
N ILE A 169 10.58 -18.15 -12.73
CA ILE A 169 11.73 -17.45 -13.36
C ILE A 169 12.89 -17.35 -12.38
N ALA A 170 12.64 -16.94 -11.13
CA ALA A 170 13.67 -16.85 -10.09
C ALA A 170 14.32 -18.21 -9.82
N PHE A 171 13.53 -19.29 -9.78
CA PHE A 171 14.02 -20.65 -9.63
C PHE A 171 14.90 -21.08 -10.81
N PHE A 172 14.44 -20.90 -12.05
CA PHE A 172 15.19 -21.31 -13.25
C PHE A 172 16.50 -20.52 -13.46
N ARG A 173 16.57 -19.29 -12.95
CA ARG A 173 17.82 -18.50 -12.93
C ARG A 173 18.81 -18.95 -11.87
N GLY A 174 18.38 -19.79 -10.93
CA GLY A 174 19.18 -20.16 -9.75
C GLY A 174 19.18 -19.10 -8.65
N ASP A 175 18.36 -18.04 -8.76
CA ASP A 175 18.29 -16.95 -7.78
C ASP A 175 17.76 -17.44 -6.42
N LEU A 176 17.07 -18.58 -6.42
CA LEU A 176 16.55 -19.27 -5.22
C LEU A 176 17.45 -20.41 -4.74
N HIS A 177 18.67 -20.55 -5.26
CA HIS A 177 19.64 -21.50 -4.71
C HIS A 177 20.21 -20.97 -3.39
N GLY A 178 20.46 -21.88 -2.45
CA GLY A 178 21.04 -21.51 -1.15
C GLY A 178 20.06 -20.89 -0.15
N LEU A 179 18.74 -20.97 -0.40
CA LEU A 179 17.75 -20.58 0.59
C LEU A 179 17.98 -21.35 1.89
N ALA A 180 17.92 -20.64 3.02
CA ALA A 180 17.94 -21.28 4.32
C ALA A 180 16.75 -22.26 4.44
N PRO A 181 16.95 -23.42 5.09
CA PRO A 181 15.86 -24.36 5.32
C PRO A 181 14.75 -23.69 6.16
N PRO A 182 13.48 -24.08 5.98
CA PRO A 182 12.39 -23.55 6.80
C PRO A 182 12.69 -23.79 8.28
N GLY A 183 12.52 -22.75 9.10
CA GLY A 183 12.81 -22.79 10.53
C GLY A 183 11.95 -21.80 11.30
N LEU A 184 11.51 -22.19 12.49
CA LEU A 184 10.65 -21.36 13.32
C LEU A 184 11.42 -20.17 13.88
N GLN A 185 11.05 -18.96 13.49
CA GLN A 185 11.58 -17.70 14.00
C GLN A 185 10.46 -16.84 14.59
N TRP A 186 10.68 -16.36 15.80
CA TRP A 186 9.72 -15.50 16.49
C TRP A 186 10.03 -14.02 16.22
N PRO A 187 8.98 -13.16 16.14
CA PRO A 187 9.16 -11.72 16.14
C PRO A 187 10.03 -11.26 17.31
N PRO A 188 11.05 -10.41 17.09
CA PRO A 188 11.86 -9.89 18.17
C PRO A 188 11.09 -8.86 18.98
N LEU A 189 11.37 -8.77 20.29
CA LEU A 189 10.95 -7.63 21.09
C LEU A 189 11.91 -6.47 20.83
N THR A 190 11.35 -5.31 20.50
CA THR A 190 12.10 -4.13 20.05
C THR A 190 11.82 -2.93 20.94
N ARG A 191 12.78 -2.00 20.97
CA ARG A 191 12.73 -0.77 21.77
C ARG A 191 13.29 0.38 20.94
N PHE A 192 12.91 1.58 21.35
CA PHE A 192 13.38 2.85 20.80
C PHE A 192 13.26 3.93 21.88
N THR A 193 13.88 5.08 21.65
CA THR A 193 13.98 6.19 22.59
C THR A 193 13.06 7.34 22.19
N LEU A 194 12.74 8.20 23.15
CA LEU A 194 12.01 9.45 22.88
C LEU A 194 12.77 10.38 21.93
N ALA A 195 14.11 10.36 21.97
CA ALA A 195 14.95 11.13 21.06
C ALA A 195 14.78 10.65 19.61
N GLU A 196 14.77 9.33 19.38
CA GLU A 196 14.51 8.75 18.05
C GLU A 196 13.08 9.04 17.58
N MET A 197 12.10 9.06 18.49
CA MET A 197 10.73 9.43 18.14
C MET A 197 10.64 10.85 17.58
N TRP A 198 11.35 11.80 18.21
CA TRP A 198 11.43 13.18 17.75
C TRP A 198 12.22 13.32 16.46
N ASP A 199 13.35 12.63 16.34
CA ASP A 199 14.19 12.64 15.15
C ASP A 199 13.45 12.09 13.92
N ALA A 200 12.76 10.94 14.08
CA ALA A 200 11.96 10.35 13.02
C ALA A 200 10.80 11.27 12.58
N LEU A 201 10.16 11.96 13.53
CA LEU A 201 9.10 12.92 13.23
C LEU A 201 9.60 14.05 12.34
N LEU A 202 10.74 14.65 12.70
CA LEU A 202 11.33 15.77 11.96
C LEU A 202 11.85 15.36 10.59
N ARG A 203 12.52 14.20 10.49
CA ARG A 203 13.14 13.77 9.22
C ARG A 203 12.15 13.30 8.17
N ALA A 204 11.08 12.62 8.58
CA ALA A 204 10.14 12.02 7.64
C ALA A 204 8.67 12.10 8.09
N GLY A 205 8.38 12.06 9.39
CA GLY A 205 7.01 12.05 9.90
C GLY A 205 6.18 13.24 9.44
N LEU A 206 6.71 14.47 9.51
CA LEU A 206 6.00 15.68 9.05
C LEU A 206 5.60 15.62 7.57
N ALA A 207 6.48 15.09 6.70
CA ALA A 207 6.19 14.91 5.29
C ALA A 207 5.25 13.70 5.03
N GLN A 208 5.30 12.68 5.88
CA GLN A 208 4.44 11.49 5.80
C GLN A 208 2.98 11.78 6.17
N ILE A 209 2.72 12.70 7.10
CA ILE A 209 1.36 13.07 7.54
C ILE A 209 0.43 13.42 6.35
N PRO A 210 0.75 14.43 5.51
CA PRO A 210 -0.14 14.83 4.43
C PRO A 210 -0.23 13.77 3.33
N LEU A 211 0.83 13.00 3.06
CA LEU A 211 0.76 11.88 2.11
C LEU A 211 -0.21 10.81 2.58
N THR A 212 -0.14 10.44 3.86
CA THR A 212 -0.99 9.41 4.45
C THR A 212 -2.45 9.88 4.50
N ALA A 213 -2.68 11.16 4.85
CA ALA A 213 -4.03 11.75 4.79
C ALA A 213 -4.62 11.65 3.37
N ALA A 214 -3.85 12.06 2.35
CA ALA A 214 -4.33 12.03 0.96
C ALA A 214 -4.55 10.60 0.44
N ASN A 215 -3.59 9.70 0.64
CA ASN A 215 -3.60 8.35 0.06
C ASN A 215 -4.30 7.31 0.95
N ALA A 216 -3.83 7.12 2.18
CA ALA A 216 -4.27 6.05 3.07
C ALA A 216 -5.63 6.31 3.73
N VAL A 217 -6.04 7.58 3.80
CA VAL A 217 -7.30 7.98 4.44
C VAL A 217 -8.32 8.43 3.39
N ILE A 218 -8.12 9.59 2.76
CA ILE A 218 -9.13 10.20 1.87
C ILE A 218 -9.34 9.36 0.60
N ALA A 219 -8.27 9.09 -0.15
CA ALA A 219 -8.38 8.33 -1.39
C ALA A 219 -8.82 6.88 -1.15
N THR A 220 -8.37 6.27 -0.06
CA THR A 220 -8.78 4.90 0.30
C THR A 220 -10.26 4.85 0.66
N ALA A 221 -10.76 5.73 1.53
CA ALA A 221 -12.19 5.81 1.87
C ALA A 221 -13.05 6.11 0.62
N ALA A 222 -12.61 7.03 -0.24
CA ALA A 222 -13.29 7.32 -1.49
C ALA A 222 -13.35 6.11 -2.42
N LEU A 223 -12.27 5.35 -2.54
CA LEU A 223 -12.22 4.15 -3.37
C LEU A 223 -13.09 3.02 -2.81
N VAL A 224 -13.13 2.85 -1.48
CA VAL A 224 -14.07 1.93 -0.82
C VAL A 224 -15.52 2.30 -1.18
N ARG A 225 -15.89 3.59 -1.15
CA ARG A 225 -17.24 4.04 -1.53
C ARG A 225 -17.59 3.75 -2.99
N VAL A 226 -16.60 3.77 -3.89
CA VAL A 226 -16.79 3.40 -5.31
C VAL A 226 -16.97 1.90 -5.48
N TYR A 227 -16.13 1.09 -4.82
CA TYR A 227 -16.13 -0.37 -5.00
C TYR A 227 -17.21 -1.08 -4.18
N TRP A 228 -17.57 -0.55 -3.02
CA TRP A 228 -18.61 -1.07 -2.12
C TRP A 228 -19.55 0.05 -1.62
N PRO A 229 -20.42 0.61 -2.47
CA PRO A 229 -21.31 1.72 -2.10
C PRO A 229 -22.19 1.46 -0.86
N GLY A 230 -22.57 0.20 -0.60
CA GLY A 230 -23.38 -0.19 0.55
C GLY A 230 -22.59 -0.49 1.84
N ARG A 231 -21.26 -0.35 1.83
CA ARG A 231 -20.38 -0.61 2.98
C ARG A 231 -19.26 0.44 3.06
N PRO A 232 -19.60 1.73 3.20
CA PRO A 232 -18.59 2.77 3.33
C PRO A 232 -17.75 2.56 4.58
N VAL A 233 -16.48 2.94 4.52
CA VAL A 233 -15.58 3.02 5.67
C VAL A 233 -15.23 4.50 5.87
N ALA A 234 -15.41 5.00 7.09
CA ALA A 234 -15.12 6.39 7.41
C ALA A 234 -13.62 6.66 7.48
N GLU A 235 -13.21 7.85 7.08
CA GLU A 235 -11.83 8.33 7.11
C GLU A 235 -11.24 8.24 8.52
N ARG A 236 -12.03 8.57 9.54
CA ARG A 236 -11.66 8.46 10.95
C ARG A 236 -11.37 7.02 11.37
N GLU A 237 -12.10 6.04 10.83
CA GLU A 237 -11.86 4.62 11.12
C GLU A 237 -10.52 4.18 10.53
N LEU A 238 -10.21 4.57 9.29
CA LEU A 238 -8.92 4.27 8.67
C LEU A 238 -7.77 4.92 9.45
N ALA A 239 -7.93 6.18 9.87
CA ALA A 239 -6.95 6.88 10.71
C ALA A 239 -6.78 6.22 12.08
N LEU A 240 -7.86 5.78 12.71
CA LEU A 240 -7.83 5.08 14.00
C LEU A 240 -7.11 3.74 13.87
N ASN A 241 -7.47 2.92 12.88
CA ASN A 241 -6.88 1.59 12.68
C ASN A 241 -5.37 1.69 12.45
N GLN A 242 -4.95 2.59 11.54
CA GLN A 242 -3.52 2.77 11.30
C GLN A 242 -2.81 3.36 12.52
N GLY A 243 -3.47 4.19 13.32
CA GLY A 243 -2.94 4.66 14.61
C GLY A 243 -2.69 3.50 15.58
N ILE A 244 -3.69 2.64 15.78
CA ILE A 244 -3.64 1.47 16.67
C ILE A 244 -2.54 0.51 16.22
N MET A 245 -2.50 0.13 14.94
CA MET A 245 -1.48 -0.81 14.48
C MET A 245 -0.08 -0.25 14.71
N ASN A 246 0.16 1.03 14.38
CA ASN A 246 1.49 1.61 14.50
C ASN A 246 1.95 1.90 15.92
N VAL A 247 1.07 1.95 16.92
CA VAL A 247 1.52 1.99 18.33
C VAL A 247 1.85 0.59 18.89
N ILE A 248 1.42 -0.49 18.22
CA ILE A 248 1.62 -1.86 18.68
C ILE A 248 2.77 -2.53 17.95
N ILE A 249 2.71 -2.57 16.61
CA ILE A 249 3.65 -3.36 15.78
C ILE A 249 5.13 -3.02 15.97
N PRO A 250 5.56 -1.77 16.28
CA PRO A 250 6.99 -1.47 16.38
C PRO A 250 7.68 -2.07 17.59
N PHE A 251 6.94 -2.61 18.57
CA PHE A 251 7.50 -3.35 19.71
C PHE A 251 7.78 -4.83 19.40
N PHE A 252 7.33 -5.30 18.23
CA PHE A 252 7.47 -6.68 17.77
C PHE A 252 8.20 -6.76 16.42
N GLY A 253 9.02 -5.74 16.10
CA GLY A 253 9.78 -5.69 14.85
C GLY A 253 9.00 -5.29 13.59
N GLY A 254 7.77 -4.79 13.71
CA GLY A 254 7.02 -4.23 12.58
C GLY A 254 7.47 -2.81 12.22
N PHE A 255 7.62 -2.50 10.93
CA PHE A 255 7.93 -1.13 10.47
C PHE A 255 6.65 -0.28 10.30
N PRO A 256 6.75 1.03 10.00
CA PRO A 256 5.58 1.89 9.85
C PRO A 256 4.64 1.43 8.74
N LEU A 257 3.38 1.17 9.07
CA LEU A 257 2.35 0.68 8.14
C LEU A 257 1.25 1.73 7.92
N CYS A 258 0.57 1.72 6.79
CA CYS A 258 -0.67 2.46 6.57
C CYS A 258 -1.60 1.66 5.65
N HIS A 259 -2.83 2.13 5.48
CA HIS A 259 -3.63 1.67 4.34
C HIS A 259 -3.12 2.31 3.04
N GLY A 260 -3.68 1.88 1.90
CA GLY A 260 -3.40 2.57 0.65
C GLY A 260 -4.42 2.30 -0.44
N ALA A 261 -4.79 3.37 -1.14
CA ALA A 261 -5.71 3.29 -2.27
C ALA A 261 -5.08 2.50 -3.44
N GLY A 262 -3.75 2.52 -3.56
CA GLY A 262 -3.01 1.76 -4.57
C GLY A 262 -3.10 0.26 -4.33
N GLY A 263 -2.78 -0.20 -3.13
CA GLY A 263 -2.99 -1.59 -2.74
C GLY A 263 -4.45 -1.98 -2.91
N LEU A 264 -5.40 -1.14 -2.48
CA LEU A 264 -6.83 -1.48 -2.51
C LEU A 264 -7.32 -1.67 -3.95
N ALA A 265 -6.88 -0.79 -4.85
CA ALA A 265 -7.11 -0.94 -6.27
C ALA A 265 -6.47 -2.20 -6.82
N GLY A 266 -5.27 -2.56 -6.35
CA GLY A 266 -4.58 -3.80 -6.67
C GLY A 266 -5.40 -5.02 -6.29
N GLN A 267 -5.77 -5.14 -5.02
CA GLN A 267 -6.58 -6.23 -4.52
C GLN A 267 -7.90 -6.35 -5.30
N TYR A 268 -8.59 -5.23 -5.54
CA TYR A 268 -9.82 -5.22 -6.30
C TYR A 268 -9.61 -5.62 -7.77
N ALA A 269 -8.58 -5.10 -8.43
CA ALA A 269 -8.27 -5.39 -9.84
C ALA A 269 -7.94 -6.86 -10.07
N PHE A 270 -7.31 -7.52 -9.10
CA PHE A 270 -6.98 -8.95 -9.14
C PHE A 270 -8.02 -9.87 -8.51
N GLY A 271 -9.16 -9.32 -8.06
CA GLY A 271 -10.38 -10.08 -7.80
C GLY A 271 -10.83 -10.17 -6.34
N ALA A 272 -10.13 -9.56 -5.39
CA ALA A 272 -10.58 -9.51 -4.00
C ALA A 272 -11.90 -8.74 -3.88
N ARG A 273 -12.87 -9.29 -3.14
CA ARG A 273 -14.17 -8.65 -2.89
C ARG A 273 -14.56 -8.65 -1.42
N THR A 274 -13.88 -9.42 -0.59
CA THR A 274 -14.19 -9.58 0.84
C THR A 274 -12.94 -9.47 1.70
N GLY A 275 -13.12 -9.32 3.02
CA GLY A 275 -12.00 -9.40 3.97
C GLY A 275 -11.28 -10.77 4.00
N GLY A 276 -11.78 -11.77 3.25
CA GLY A 276 -11.10 -13.05 3.06
C GLY A 276 -9.75 -12.88 2.34
N ALA A 277 -9.62 -11.89 1.45
CA ALA A 277 -8.33 -11.58 0.82
C ALA A 277 -7.27 -11.19 1.85
N ASN A 278 -7.54 -10.24 2.75
CA ASN A 278 -6.62 -9.87 3.83
C ASN A 278 -6.31 -11.02 4.80
N ILE A 279 -7.30 -11.88 5.11
CA ILE A 279 -7.06 -13.04 6.00
C ILE A 279 -6.10 -14.04 5.31
N LEU A 280 -6.28 -14.27 4.01
CA LEU A 280 -5.39 -15.12 3.23
C LEU A 280 -3.98 -14.51 3.10
N GLU A 281 -3.91 -13.22 2.76
CA GLU A 281 -2.67 -12.45 2.72
C GLU A 281 -1.93 -12.54 4.05
N GLY A 282 -2.60 -12.17 5.14
CA GLY A 282 -1.97 -12.15 6.45
C GLY A 282 -1.61 -13.55 6.97
N GLY A 283 -2.38 -14.57 6.59
CA GLY A 283 -2.00 -15.97 6.86
C GLY A 283 -0.71 -16.38 6.13
N ILE A 284 -0.55 -15.97 4.88
CA ILE A 284 0.68 -16.19 4.10
C ILE A 284 1.84 -15.43 4.71
N GLU A 285 1.65 -14.15 5.05
CA GLU A 285 2.68 -13.31 5.66
C GLU A 285 3.13 -13.86 7.01
N VAL A 286 2.21 -14.25 7.90
CA VAL A 286 2.54 -14.90 9.16
C VAL A 286 3.32 -16.19 8.93
N ALA A 287 2.91 -17.04 7.99
CA ALA A 287 3.63 -18.28 7.68
C ALA A 287 5.05 -17.99 7.12
N LEU A 288 5.17 -17.03 6.20
CA LEU A 288 6.45 -16.61 5.65
C LEU A 288 7.37 -16.03 6.73
N GLY A 289 6.83 -15.20 7.63
CA GLY A 289 7.57 -14.60 8.74
C GLY A 289 8.00 -15.62 9.80
N LEU A 290 7.15 -16.59 10.14
CA LEU A 290 7.48 -17.60 11.14
C LEU A 290 8.43 -18.68 10.61
N PHE A 291 8.31 -19.09 9.34
CA PHE A 291 9.02 -20.27 8.85
C PHE A 291 10.10 -19.99 7.80
N LEU A 292 10.05 -18.84 7.13
CA LEU A 292 10.92 -18.55 5.98
C LEU A 292 11.64 -17.20 6.10
N SER A 293 11.57 -16.51 7.24
CA SER A 293 12.14 -15.17 7.47
C SER A 293 13.60 -15.03 7.06
N ALA A 294 14.44 -16.04 7.32
CA ALA A 294 15.85 -16.05 6.93
C ALA A 294 16.08 -15.95 5.42
N SER A 295 15.08 -16.36 4.63
CA SER A 295 15.12 -16.42 3.16
C SER A 295 14.31 -15.30 2.49
N ILE A 296 13.57 -14.49 3.25
CA ILE A 296 12.63 -13.51 2.68
C ILE A 296 13.32 -12.44 1.84
N ALA A 297 14.46 -11.93 2.30
CA ALA A 297 15.21 -10.93 1.53
C ALA A 297 15.59 -11.45 0.14
N GLN A 298 16.10 -12.69 0.08
CA GLN A 298 16.45 -13.37 -1.15
C GLN A 298 15.22 -13.65 -2.02
N ILE A 299 14.15 -14.22 -1.46
CA ILE A 299 12.92 -14.54 -2.21
C ILE A 299 12.31 -13.28 -2.84
N PHE A 300 12.19 -12.18 -2.08
CA PHE A 300 11.56 -10.96 -2.57
C PHE A 300 12.45 -10.21 -3.57
N SER A 301 13.77 -10.20 -3.37
CA SER A 301 14.71 -9.57 -4.32
C SER A 301 14.86 -10.35 -5.62
N ALA A 302 14.72 -11.68 -5.59
CA ALA A 302 14.76 -12.53 -6.77
C ALA A 302 13.52 -12.38 -7.67
N PHE A 303 12.43 -11.82 -7.14
CA PHE A 303 11.19 -11.71 -7.91
C PHE A 303 11.34 -10.72 -9.09
N PRO A 304 11.00 -11.12 -10.34
CA PRO A 304 11.19 -10.27 -11.51
C PRO A 304 10.43 -8.95 -11.43
N GLN A 305 11.17 -7.84 -11.36
CA GLN A 305 10.59 -6.49 -11.27
C GLN A 305 9.67 -6.16 -12.45
N ALA A 306 9.97 -6.66 -13.65
CA ALA A 306 9.13 -6.46 -14.82
C ALA A 306 7.70 -7.03 -14.67
N ILE A 307 7.53 -8.15 -13.95
CA ILE A 307 6.21 -8.74 -13.67
C ILE A 307 5.43 -7.86 -12.68
N ILE A 308 6.11 -7.41 -11.61
CA ILE A 308 5.53 -6.44 -10.68
C ILE A 308 5.10 -5.17 -11.42
N GLY A 309 5.96 -4.66 -12.31
CA GLY A 309 5.66 -3.50 -13.14
C GLY A 309 4.40 -3.69 -13.97
N ALA A 310 4.24 -4.84 -14.63
CA ALA A 310 3.01 -5.16 -15.37
C ALA A 310 1.76 -5.19 -14.48
N MET A 311 1.87 -5.75 -13.26
CA MET A 311 0.77 -5.74 -12.29
C MET A 311 0.39 -4.32 -11.89
N LEU A 312 1.36 -3.49 -11.47
CA LEU A 312 1.13 -2.09 -11.12
C LEU A 312 0.53 -1.29 -12.29
N GLY A 313 0.99 -1.56 -13.51
CA GLY A 313 0.49 -0.92 -14.72
C GLY A 313 -0.99 -1.24 -14.95
N TYR A 314 -1.37 -2.51 -14.82
CA TYR A 314 -2.77 -2.92 -14.91
C TYR A 314 -3.64 -2.25 -13.83
N VAL A 315 -3.15 -2.16 -12.59
CA VAL A 315 -3.85 -1.46 -11.50
C VAL A 315 -4.03 0.02 -11.82
N GLY A 316 -2.99 0.70 -12.31
CA GLY A 316 -3.07 2.08 -12.75
C GLY A 316 -4.12 2.31 -13.85
N LEU A 317 -4.17 1.42 -14.85
CA LEU A 317 -5.19 1.45 -15.91
C LEU A 317 -6.61 1.24 -15.36
N GLN A 318 -6.78 0.35 -14.37
CA GLN A 318 -8.08 0.08 -13.74
C GLN A 318 -8.55 1.28 -12.91
N LEU A 319 -7.63 1.96 -12.21
CA LEU A 319 -7.95 3.20 -11.49
C LEU A 319 -8.42 4.31 -12.43
N LEU A 320 -7.76 4.52 -13.57
CA LEU A 320 -8.20 5.52 -14.55
C LEU A 320 -9.61 5.27 -15.08
N LYS A 321 -10.02 4.00 -15.25
CA LYS A 321 -11.39 3.67 -15.66
C LYS A 321 -12.44 4.11 -14.64
N GLY A 322 -12.10 4.14 -13.36
CA GLY A 322 -12.98 4.63 -12.29
C GLY A 322 -13.20 6.14 -12.31
N VAL A 323 -12.33 6.90 -12.99
CA VAL A 323 -12.37 8.38 -13.05
C VAL A 323 -13.13 8.90 -14.28
N LYS A 324 -13.74 8.02 -15.09
CA LYS A 324 -14.32 8.35 -16.41
C LYS A 324 -15.45 9.40 -16.44
N SER A 325 -15.93 9.90 -15.30
CA SER A 325 -17.01 10.89 -15.21
C SER A 325 -16.54 12.24 -14.63
N LEU A 326 -15.40 12.76 -15.08
CA LEU A 326 -15.03 14.15 -14.77
C LEU A 326 -15.88 15.10 -15.64
N PRO A 327 -16.76 15.92 -15.06
CA PRO A 327 -17.46 16.94 -15.83
C PRO A 327 -16.43 17.91 -16.42
N LEU A 328 -16.59 18.25 -17.70
CA LEU A 328 -15.81 19.31 -18.37
C LEU A 328 -16.26 20.67 -17.84
N ASN A 329 -15.83 21.00 -16.62
CA ASN A 329 -16.14 22.24 -15.93
C ASN A 329 -14.85 22.87 -15.35
N TYR A 330 -15.00 24.00 -14.67
CA TYR A 330 -13.89 24.70 -14.01
C TYR A 330 -13.14 23.85 -12.98
N ASP A 331 -13.75 22.79 -12.43
CA ASP A 331 -13.10 21.94 -11.44
C ASP A 331 -11.93 21.13 -12.02
N LEU A 332 -11.89 20.96 -13.35
CA LEU A 332 -10.81 20.27 -14.05
C LEU A 332 -9.46 20.97 -13.85
N ILE A 333 -9.45 22.28 -13.63
CA ILE A 333 -8.22 23.03 -13.33
C ILE A 333 -7.61 22.54 -12.01
N PHE A 334 -8.42 22.33 -10.97
CA PHE A 334 -7.93 21.85 -9.68
C PHE A 334 -7.45 20.40 -9.78
N VAL A 335 -8.16 19.56 -10.54
CA VAL A 335 -7.72 18.19 -10.87
C VAL A 335 -6.34 18.25 -11.54
N ALA A 336 -6.18 19.08 -12.57
CA ALA A 336 -4.94 19.20 -13.32
C ALA A 336 -3.77 19.70 -12.44
N ILE A 337 -4.01 20.70 -11.58
CA ILE A 337 -3.00 21.19 -10.63
C ILE A 337 -2.60 20.08 -9.65
N THR A 338 -3.58 19.39 -9.06
CA THR A 338 -3.31 18.27 -8.15
C THR A 338 -2.47 17.20 -8.85
N VAL A 339 -2.81 16.83 -10.09
CA VAL A 339 -2.07 15.83 -10.87
C VAL A 339 -0.66 16.30 -11.19
N LEU A 340 -0.51 17.50 -11.75
CA LEU A 340 0.77 18.04 -12.18
C LEU A 340 1.76 18.09 -11.01
N VAL A 341 1.34 18.66 -9.87
CA VAL A 341 2.20 18.77 -8.68
C VAL A 341 2.44 17.40 -8.05
N SER A 342 1.44 16.51 -8.01
CA SER A 342 1.62 15.16 -7.47
C SER A 342 2.66 14.35 -8.22
N VAL A 343 2.63 14.42 -9.56
CA VAL A 343 3.49 13.64 -10.44
C VAL A 343 4.90 14.23 -10.50
N SER A 344 5.04 15.55 -10.48
CA SER A 344 6.34 16.23 -10.51
C SER A 344 7.06 16.24 -9.16
N SER A 345 6.32 16.12 -8.05
CA SER A 345 6.87 16.12 -6.70
C SER A 345 6.37 14.93 -5.89
N ASN A 346 5.30 15.08 -5.13
CA ASN A 346 4.64 14.01 -4.38
C ASN A 346 3.15 14.32 -4.18
N MET A 347 2.35 13.27 -3.91
CA MET A 347 0.90 13.40 -3.75
C MET A 347 0.48 14.34 -2.60
N ALA A 348 1.32 14.52 -1.58
CA ALA A 348 1.02 15.41 -0.47
C ALA A 348 1.03 16.87 -0.92
N LEU A 349 2.08 17.29 -1.63
CA LEU A 349 2.17 18.63 -2.22
C LEU A 349 1.09 18.84 -3.29
N GLY A 350 0.75 17.82 -4.08
CA GLY A 350 -0.34 17.91 -5.05
C GLY A 350 -1.71 18.09 -4.41
N TYR A 351 -1.98 17.39 -3.31
CA TYR A 351 -3.17 17.60 -2.50
C TYR A 351 -3.23 19.04 -1.94
N LEU A 352 -2.14 19.51 -1.31
CA LEU A 352 -2.07 20.86 -0.74
C LEU A 352 -2.22 21.96 -1.81
N ALA A 353 -1.57 21.82 -2.97
CA ALA A 353 -1.68 22.76 -4.08
C ALA A 353 -3.11 22.80 -4.65
N GLY A 354 -3.75 21.64 -4.81
CA GLY A 354 -5.14 21.54 -5.23
C GLY A 354 -6.10 22.22 -4.25
N MET A 355 -5.96 21.92 -2.96
CA MET A 355 -6.75 22.55 -1.89
C MET A 355 -6.56 24.06 -1.85
N ALA A 356 -5.31 24.54 -1.89
CA ALA A 356 -4.99 25.95 -1.85
C ALA A 356 -5.60 26.70 -3.04
N THR A 357 -5.47 26.16 -4.25
CA THR A 357 -6.02 26.77 -5.47
C THR A 357 -7.54 26.73 -5.51
N TYR A 358 -8.17 25.64 -5.07
CA TYR A 358 -9.62 25.54 -4.94
C TYR A 358 -10.20 26.57 -3.96
N HIS A 359 -9.63 26.68 -2.77
CA HIS A 359 -10.13 27.63 -1.77
C HIS A 359 -9.80 29.09 -2.11
N ALA A 360 -8.65 29.35 -2.75
CA ALA A 360 -8.31 30.68 -3.24
C ALA A 360 -9.35 31.14 -4.27
N THR A 361 -9.59 30.37 -5.33
CA THR A 361 -10.55 30.76 -6.38
C THR A 361 -11.99 30.90 -5.89
N ARG A 362 -12.42 30.08 -4.92
CA ARG A 362 -13.78 30.15 -4.36
C ARG A 362 -14.01 31.38 -3.47
N ARG A 363 -12.96 31.95 -2.87
CA ARG A 363 -13.03 33.23 -2.12
C ARG A 363 -13.24 34.44 -3.03
N TRP A 364 -12.83 34.37 -4.29
CA TRP A 364 -12.94 35.47 -5.26
C TRP A 364 -14.23 35.42 -6.09
N ARG A 365 -15.00 34.33 -5.97
CA ARG A 365 -16.31 34.14 -6.63
C ARG A 365 -17.51 34.34 -5.71
N LYS A 366 -17.26 34.63 -4.43
CA LYS A 366 -18.24 35.24 -3.52
C LYS A 366 -18.01 36.74 -3.54
#